data_AF-U7UN16-F1
#
_entry.id   AF-U7UN16-F1
#
_cell.length_a   1.000
_cell.length_b   1.000
_cell.length_c   1.000
_cell.angle_alpha   90.00
_cell.angle_beta   90.00
_cell.angle_gamma   90.00
#
_symmetry.space_group_name_H-M   'P 1'
#
loop_
_entity.id
_entity.type
_entity.pdbx_description
1 polymer ?
#
loop_
_entity_poly.entity_id
_entity_poly.type
_entity_poly.pdbx_seq_one_letter_code
_entity_poly.pdbx_strand_id
1 'polypeptide(L)'
;MGILKIIYEDKNVDVEKVVATQIMIEALRNAMSKLNEEEREIIERLYFNDETLRAVAKTQNISHPALIKRRDKILEKLKKFIEEI
;
A
#
# COMPACT_ATOMS: atom_id res chain seq x y z
N MET A 1 -5.42 29.30 35.45
CA MET A 1 -4.32 28.64 34.71
C MET A 1 -4.56 27.15 34.77
N GLY A 2 -5.12 26.57 33.71
CA GLY A 2 -5.52 25.15 33.68
C GLY A 2 -6.65 24.99 32.66
N ILE A 3 -6.65 23.89 31.92
CA ILE A 3 -7.47 23.59 30.72
C ILE A 3 -6.82 24.06 29.40
N LEU A 4 -6.48 25.34 29.21
CA LEU A 4 -5.92 25.82 27.92
C LEU A 4 -4.55 25.20 27.54
N LYS A 5 -3.73 24.79 28.52
CA LYS A 5 -2.43 24.17 28.27
C LYS A 5 -2.56 22.72 27.75
N ILE A 6 -3.58 21.98 28.20
CA ILE A 6 -3.76 20.56 27.87
C ILE A 6 -4.23 20.38 26.41
N ILE A 7 -4.97 21.36 25.86
CA ILE A 7 -5.42 21.31 24.46
C ILE A 7 -4.27 21.63 23.49
N TYR A 8 -3.28 22.43 23.91
CA TYR A 8 -2.16 22.86 23.07
C TYR A 8 -0.99 21.87 23.05
N GLU A 9 -0.90 20.94 24.01
CA GLU A 9 0.25 20.05 24.15
C GLU A 9 0.18 18.77 23.28
N ASP A 10 -0.96 18.48 22.62
CA ASP A 10 -1.16 17.21 21.89
C ASP A 10 -1.49 17.37 20.39
N LYS A 11 -1.23 18.55 19.79
CA LYS A 11 -1.46 18.77 18.36
C LYS A 11 -0.36 19.56 17.69
N ASN A 12 0.89 19.15 17.88
CA ASN A 12 1.92 19.45 16.90
C ASN A 12 1.78 18.45 15.73
N VAL A 13 0.58 18.42 15.13
CA VAL A 13 0.37 17.70 13.88
C VAL A 13 1.18 18.46 12.84
N ASP A 14 2.32 17.89 12.51
CA ASP A 14 3.20 18.40 11.48
C ASP A 14 2.46 18.37 10.14
N VAL A 15 1.92 19.53 9.77
CA VAL A 15 1.07 19.70 8.58
C VAL A 15 1.80 19.24 7.32
N GLU A 16 3.13 19.44 7.26
CA GLU A 16 3.95 18.98 6.15
C GLU A 16 3.94 17.45 6.06
N LYS A 17 4.07 16.75 7.19
CA LYS A 17 3.98 15.29 7.23
C LYS A 17 2.60 14.78 6.83
N VAL A 18 1.53 15.46 7.23
CA VAL A 18 0.16 15.07 6.84
C VAL A 18 -0.04 15.23 5.34
N VAL A 19 0.36 16.37 4.77
CA VAL A 19 0.26 16.63 3.33
C VAL A 19 1.11 15.64 2.54
N ALA A 20 2.35 15.39 2.94
CA ALA A 20 3.22 14.39 2.32
C ALA A 20 2.61 12.98 2.34
N THR A 21 2.01 12.58 3.48
CA THR A 21 1.33 11.29 3.60
C THR A 21 0.15 11.18 2.64
N GLN A 22 -0.66 12.24 2.54
CA GLN A 22 -1.81 12.26 1.65
C GLN A 22 -1.40 12.12 0.18
N ILE A 23 -0.33 12.83 -0.23
CA ILE A 23 0.24 12.71 -1.58
C ILE A 23 0.71 11.27 -1.86
N MET A 24 1.39 10.63 -0.91
CA MET A 24 1.83 9.23 -1.05
C MET A 24 0.65 8.26 -1.19
N ILE A 25 -0.43 8.47 -0.42
CA ILE A 25 -1.65 7.64 -0.51
C ILE A 25 -2.30 7.80 -1.89
N GLU A 26 -2.42 9.03 -2.38
CA GLU A 26 -2.99 9.30 -3.70
C GLU A 26 -2.15 8.71 -4.83
N ALA A 27 -0.83 8.85 -4.76
CA ALA A 27 0.10 8.23 -5.69
C ALA A 27 -0.06 6.70 -5.74
N LEU A 28 -0.14 6.05 -4.57
CA LEU A 28 -0.35 4.62 -4.48
C LEU A 28 -1.72 4.20 -5.04
N ARG A 29 -2.80 4.95 -4.74
CA ARG A 29 -4.14 4.68 -5.29
C ARG A 29 -4.15 4.76 -6.82
N ASN A 30 -3.50 5.77 -7.39
CA ASN A 30 -3.36 5.93 -8.84
C ASN A 30 -2.51 4.82 -9.47
N ALA A 31 -1.46 4.36 -8.79
CA ALA A 31 -0.67 3.21 -9.25
C ALA A 31 -1.48 1.91 -9.20
N MET A 32 -2.23 1.66 -8.13
CA MET A 32 -3.10 0.50 -7.96
C MET A 32 -4.25 0.47 -8.98
N SER A 33 -4.77 1.62 -9.41
CA SER A 33 -5.82 1.68 -10.43
C SER A 33 -5.32 1.25 -11.83
N LYS A 34 -4.00 1.33 -12.08
CA LYS A 34 -3.36 0.89 -13.33
C LYS A 34 -3.07 -0.61 -13.38
N LEU A 35 -3.11 -1.32 -12.25
CA LEU A 35 -2.99 -2.78 -12.22
C LEU A 35 -4.22 -3.44 -12.84
N ASN A 36 -4.02 -4.59 -13.48
CA ASN A 36 -5.15 -5.44 -13.86
C ASN A 36 -5.74 -6.15 -12.64
N GLU A 37 -6.87 -6.82 -12.83
CA GLU A 37 -7.62 -7.44 -11.73
C GLU A 37 -6.82 -8.53 -10.99
N GLU A 38 -6.14 -9.42 -11.73
CA GLU A 38 -5.33 -10.49 -11.13
C GLU A 38 -4.15 -9.91 -10.32
N GLU A 39 -3.51 -8.88 -10.85
CA GLU A 39 -2.39 -8.20 -10.19
C GLU A 39 -2.85 -7.49 -8.91
N ARG A 40 -4.01 -6.82 -8.97
CA ARG A 40 -4.62 -6.15 -7.83
C ARG A 40 -4.98 -7.17 -6.75
N GLU A 41 -5.62 -8.28 -7.12
CA GLU A 41 -6.01 -9.33 -6.17
C GLU A 41 -4.80 -9.87 -5.40
N ILE A 42 -3.68 -10.14 -6.08
CA ILE A 42 -2.46 -10.62 -5.42
C ILE A 42 -1.94 -9.61 -4.39
N ILE A 43 -1.93 -8.31 -4.72
CA ILE A 43 -1.44 -7.27 -3.80
C ILE A 43 -2.40 -7.07 -2.63
N GLU A 44 -3.70 -6.99 -2.89
CA GLU A 44 -4.73 -6.85 -1.85
C GLU A 44 -4.65 -7.99 -0.84
N ARG A 45 -4.59 -9.23 -1.33
CA ARG A 45 -4.54 -10.39 -0.44
C ARG A 45 -3.27 -10.43 0.40
N LEU A 46 -2.12 -10.13 -0.20
CA LEU A 46 -0.83 -10.21 0.50
C LEU A 46 -0.56 -9.06 1.47
N TYR A 47 -1.04 -7.84 1.18
CA TYR A 47 -0.64 -6.64 1.92
C TYR A 47 -1.79 -5.90 2.62
N PHE A 48 -3.04 -6.14 2.22
CA PHE A 48 -4.22 -5.50 2.82
C PHE A 48 -5.04 -6.49 3.65
N ASN A 49 -5.05 -7.77 3.25
CA ASN A 49 -5.77 -8.84 3.95
C ASN A 49 -4.84 -9.75 4.78
N ASP A 50 -3.54 -9.45 4.83
CA ASP A 50 -2.52 -10.21 5.57
C ASP A 50 -2.50 -11.72 5.26
N GLU A 51 -2.90 -12.13 4.06
CA GLU A 51 -2.86 -13.53 3.66
C GLU A 51 -1.42 -13.99 3.40
N THR A 52 -1.13 -15.23 3.82
CA THR A 52 0.17 -15.81 3.52
C THR A 52 0.33 -16.11 2.03
N LEU A 53 1.55 -15.98 1.51
CA LEU A 53 1.92 -16.43 0.17
C LEU A 53 1.51 -17.89 -0.11
N ARG A 54 1.43 -18.75 0.91
CA ARG A 54 0.96 -20.15 0.73
C ARG A 54 -0.54 -20.22 0.47
N ALA A 55 -1.34 -19.45 1.20
CA ALA A 55 -2.80 -19.40 1.04
C ALA A 55 -3.19 -18.82 -0.33
N VAL A 56 -2.56 -17.71 -0.73
CA VAL A 56 -2.79 -17.08 -2.03
C VAL A 56 -2.38 -18.02 -3.16
N ALA A 57 -1.20 -18.65 -3.09
CA ALA A 57 -0.73 -19.57 -4.13
C ALA A 57 -1.67 -20.77 -4.31
N LYS A 58 -2.17 -21.32 -3.19
CA LYS A 58 -3.16 -22.42 -3.20
C LYS A 58 -4.47 -21.99 -3.86
N THR A 59 -4.98 -20.79 -3.54
CA THR A 59 -6.24 -20.28 -4.09
C THR A 59 -6.12 -19.97 -5.59
N GLN A 60 -4.99 -19.42 -6.00
CA GLN A 60 -4.67 -19.08 -7.39
C GLN A 60 -4.24 -20.31 -8.22
N ASN A 61 -4.16 -21.50 -7.61
CA ASN A 61 -3.70 -22.75 -8.23
C ASN A 61 -2.33 -22.61 -8.95
N ILE A 62 -1.40 -21.89 -8.32
CA ILE A 62 -0.02 -21.72 -8.81
C ILE A 62 0.99 -22.16 -7.75
N SER A 63 2.22 -22.43 -8.18
CA SER A 63 3.30 -22.74 -7.25
C SER A 63 3.69 -21.51 -6.44
N HIS A 64 4.18 -21.73 -5.22
CA HIS A 64 4.66 -20.66 -4.35
C HIS A 64 5.77 -19.81 -4.99
N PRO A 65 6.77 -20.38 -5.71
CA PRO A 65 7.75 -19.58 -6.45
C PRO A 65 7.15 -18.78 -7.60
N ALA A 66 6.14 -19.31 -8.29
CA ALA A 66 5.45 -18.58 -9.36
C ALA A 66 4.70 -17.36 -8.81
N LEU A 67 4.05 -17.49 -7.65
CA LEU A 67 3.40 -16.36 -6.97
C LEU A 67 4.42 -15.29 -6.56
N ILE A 68 5.55 -15.69 -5.96
CA ILE A 68 6.62 -14.74 -5.57
C ILE A 68 7.08 -13.94 -6.80
N LYS A 69 7.36 -14.62 -7.92
CA LYS A 69 7.77 -13.95 -9.16
C LYS A 69 6.70 -13.02 -9.72
N ARG A 70 5.41 -13.36 -9.61
CA ARG A 70 4.31 -12.47 -10.01
C ARG A 70 4.23 -11.25 -9.10
N ARG A 71 4.22 -11.45 -7.77
CA ARG A 71 4.23 -10.37 -6.78
C ARG A 71 5.38 -9.39 -7.04
N ASP A 72 6.60 -9.87 -7.24
CA ASP A 72 7.76 -9.00 -7.44
C ASP A 72 7.62 -8.17 -8.71
N LYS A 73 7.12 -8.75 -9.80
CA LYS A 73 6.80 -7.99 -11.02
C LYS A 73 5.74 -6.91 -10.80
N ILE A 74 4.73 -7.20 -9.98
CA ILE A 74 3.67 -6.24 -9.66
C ILE A 74 4.24 -5.08 -8.82
N LEU A 75 5.10 -5.37 -7.85
CA LEU A 75 5.78 -4.35 -7.05
C LEU A 75 6.68 -3.45 -7.93
N GLU A 76 7.40 -4.04 -8.88
CA GLU A 76 8.19 -3.26 -9.85
C GLU A 76 7.31 -2.37 -10.75
N LYS A 77 6.10 -2.82 -11.12
CA LYS A 77 5.12 -1.99 -11.84
C LYS A 77 4.64 -0.83 -10.98
N LEU A 78 4.23 -1.11 -9.74
CA LEU A 78 3.77 -0.09 -8.80
C LEU A 78 4.85 0.97 -8.56
N LYS A 79 6.11 0.55 -8.37
CA LYS A 79 7.24 1.45 -8.25
C LYS A 79 7.36 2.39 -9.46
N LYS A 80 7.36 1.84 -10.67
CA LYS A 80 7.43 2.64 -11.91
C LYS A 80 6.26 3.62 -12.03
N PHE A 81 5.04 3.18 -11.73
CA PHE A 81 3.87 4.05 -11.79
C PHE A 81 3.92 5.21 -10.80
N ILE A 82 4.58 5.03 -9.65
CA ILE A 82 4.76 6.07 -8.64
C ILE A 82 5.92 7.00 -9.04
N GLU A 83 7.00 6.48 -9.61
CA GLU A 83 8.13 7.28 -10.11
C GLU A 83 7.75 8.15 -11.33
N GLU A 84 6.68 7.80 -12.04
CA GLU A 84 6.12 8.56 -13.17
C GLU A 84 5.14 9.69 -12.75
N ILE A 85 4.89 9.89 -11.45
CA ILE A 85 4.06 10.97 -10.90
C ILE A 85 4.90 12.20 -10.62
#